data_AF-A0AB34J6B1-F1
#
_entry.id   AF-A0AB34J6B1-F1
#
_cell.length_a   1.000
_cell.length_b   1.000
_cell.length_c   1.000
_cell.angle_alpha   90.00
_cell.angle_beta   90.00
_cell.angle_gamma   90.00
#
_symmetry.space_group_name_H-M   'P 1'
#
loop_
_entity.id
_entity.type
_entity.pdbx_description
1 polymer ?
#
loop_
_entity_poly.entity_id
_entity_poly.type
_entity_poly.pdbx_seq_one_letter_code
_entity_poly.pdbx_strand_id
1 'polypeptide(L)'
;MAPTMCTPVSLVLSLVCLSSARAAQEMCWEVKGGYNAVRGLVSSPKKEHRPETFYFGETRSAEACQSLCGKTAECAAYTWMGESSARGWLGGDSKWNHQCYGRGAQAMTMMPEKGRTSGLKVPCEQLREMEKSFGANPGKLYKPSEGAPS
;
A
#
# COMPACT_ATOMS: atom_id res chain seq x y z
N MET A 1 -56.09 -10.70 53.37
CA MET A 1 -54.74 -10.37 52.85
C MET A 1 -54.89 -10.08 51.36
N ALA A 2 -54.30 -8.99 50.88
CA ALA A 2 -54.26 -8.50 49.50
C ALA A 2 -52.89 -7.79 49.31
N PRO A 3 -52.45 -7.37 48.11
CA PRO A 3 -53.05 -7.47 46.76
C PRO A 3 -52.35 -8.62 45.97
N THR A 4 -52.14 -8.69 44.65
CA THR A 4 -52.25 -7.74 43.52
C THR A 4 -52.46 -8.49 42.20
N MET A 5 -53.05 -7.85 41.19
CA MET A 5 -53.00 -8.28 39.78
C MET A 5 -51.84 -7.60 39.05
N CYS A 6 -51.17 -8.31 38.13
CA CYS A 6 -50.30 -7.69 37.11
C CYS A 6 -50.61 -8.30 35.73
N THR A 7 -51.37 -7.56 34.93
CA THR A 7 -51.42 -7.69 33.46
C THR A 7 -50.36 -6.73 32.84
N PRO A 8 -50.24 -6.53 31.50
CA PRO A 8 -49.13 -7.17 30.79
C PRO A 8 -48.25 -6.17 30.01
N VAL A 9 -46.96 -6.05 30.35
CA VAL A 9 -45.99 -5.30 29.52
C VAL A 9 -44.60 -5.93 29.60
N SER A 10 -44.08 -6.40 28.46
CA SER A 10 -42.66 -6.60 28.08
C SER A 10 -42.53 -7.80 27.14
N LEU A 11 -41.74 -7.77 26.09
CA LEU A 11 -41.13 -6.65 25.36
C LEU A 11 -40.95 -7.20 23.94
N VAL A 12 -41.36 -6.50 22.89
CA VAL A 12 -41.11 -7.00 21.52
C VAL A 12 -39.60 -6.97 21.31
N LEU A 13 -38.98 -8.15 21.28
CA LEU A 13 -37.53 -8.32 21.17
C LEU A 13 -37.11 -8.04 19.72
N SER A 14 -37.17 -6.78 19.34
CA SER A 14 -36.54 -6.25 18.14
C SER A 14 -35.04 -6.30 18.35
N LEU A 15 -34.48 -7.50 18.15
CA LEU A 15 -33.07 -7.69 17.79
C LEU A 15 -32.84 -6.95 16.47
N VAL A 16 -32.62 -5.65 16.58
CA VAL A 16 -31.98 -4.89 15.52
C VAL A 16 -30.58 -5.46 15.43
N CYS A 17 -30.41 -6.43 14.54
CA CYS A 17 -29.10 -6.81 14.04
C CYS A 17 -28.52 -5.55 13.39
N LEU A 18 -27.82 -4.74 14.19
CA LEU A 18 -26.73 -3.90 13.72
C LEU A 18 -25.65 -4.87 13.21
N SER A 19 -25.94 -5.47 12.05
CA SER A 19 -24.95 -5.98 11.13
C SER A 19 -24.07 -4.78 10.82
N SER A 20 -23.01 -4.63 11.60
CA SER A 20 -21.91 -3.73 11.31
C SER A 20 -21.22 -4.33 10.09
N ALA A 21 -21.87 -4.17 8.94
CA ALA A 21 -21.32 -4.32 7.63
C ALA A 21 -20.24 -3.25 7.55
N ARG A 22 -19.06 -3.61 8.07
CA ARG A 22 -17.81 -2.90 7.91
C ARG A 22 -17.56 -2.95 6.41
N ALA A 23 -18.15 -1.97 5.70
CA ALA A 23 -18.10 -1.86 4.27
C ALA A 23 -16.63 -2.07 3.87
N ALA A 24 -16.40 -3.03 2.97
CA ALA A 24 -15.04 -3.36 2.55
C ALA A 24 -14.48 -2.08 1.92
N GLN A 25 -13.65 -1.35 2.67
CA GLN A 25 -13.10 -0.09 2.24
C GLN A 25 -12.29 -0.38 0.98
N GLU A 26 -12.67 0.27 -0.12
CA GLU A 26 -11.96 0.11 -1.39
C GLU A 26 -10.51 0.58 -1.17
N MET A 27 -9.54 -0.31 -1.41
CA MET A 27 -8.13 -0.02 -1.16
C MET A 27 -7.44 0.34 -2.48
N CYS A 28 -6.98 1.59 -2.56
CA CYS A 28 -6.22 2.13 -3.67
C CYS A 28 -4.72 2.13 -3.36
N TRP A 29 -3.91 2.39 -4.39
CA TRP A 29 -2.46 2.46 -4.29
C TRP A 29 -1.97 3.90 -4.38
N GLU A 30 -1.44 4.42 -3.28
CA GLU A 30 -0.68 5.67 -3.29
C GLU A 30 0.73 5.38 -3.81
N VAL A 31 0.98 5.59 -5.11
CA VAL A 31 2.26 5.30 -5.76
C VAL A 31 3.22 6.48 -5.67
N LYS A 32 4.45 6.22 -5.20
CA LYS A 32 5.51 7.20 -4.97
C LYS A 32 6.82 6.77 -5.64
N GLY A 33 7.15 7.45 -6.73
CA GLY A 33 8.47 7.37 -7.37
C GLY A 33 9.53 8.11 -6.55
N GLY A 34 10.74 7.56 -6.47
CA GLY A 34 11.82 8.07 -5.62
C GLY A 34 11.70 7.71 -4.15
N TYR A 35 10.91 6.68 -3.80
CA TYR A 35 10.72 6.18 -2.43
C TYR A 35 10.87 4.66 -2.35
N ASN A 36 11.28 4.17 -1.18
CA ASN A 36 11.45 2.76 -0.83
C ASN A 36 10.72 2.44 0.49
N ALA A 37 9.74 1.53 0.45
CA ALA A 37 8.98 1.02 1.60
C ALA A 37 9.70 -0.08 2.41
N VAL A 38 10.76 -0.68 1.85
CA VAL A 38 11.53 -1.79 2.45
C VAL A 38 12.97 -1.41 2.82
N ARG A 39 13.32 -0.12 2.73
CA ARG A 39 14.66 0.40 3.09
C ARG A 39 14.97 0.09 4.56
N GLY A 40 16.12 -0.54 4.81
CA GLY A 40 16.54 -0.96 6.16
C GLY A 40 15.90 -2.27 6.65
N LEU A 41 14.95 -2.85 5.90
CA LEU A 41 14.53 -4.25 6.09
C LEU A 41 15.49 -5.15 5.32
N VAL A 42 15.45 -5.01 3.99
CA VAL A 42 16.17 -5.85 3.04
C VAL A 42 17.61 -5.35 2.90
N SER A 43 18.55 -6.08 3.51
CA SER A 43 19.99 -5.76 3.49
C SER A 43 20.71 -6.25 2.22
N SER A 44 20.10 -7.18 1.48
CA SER A 44 20.63 -7.74 0.23
C SER A 44 19.51 -8.39 -0.58
N PRO A 45 19.57 -8.38 -1.92
CA PRO A 45 18.54 -9.01 -2.73
C PRO A 45 18.50 -10.52 -2.46
N LYS A 46 17.30 -11.11 -2.48
CA LYS A 46 17.06 -12.56 -2.34
C LYS A 46 17.46 -13.16 -0.97
N LYS A 47 17.82 -12.35 0.04
CA LYS A 47 18.25 -12.79 1.39
C LYS A 47 17.30 -12.41 2.52
N GLU A 48 16.13 -11.87 2.21
CA GLU A 48 15.14 -11.49 3.23
C GLU A 48 14.27 -12.69 3.63
N HIS A 49 14.06 -12.85 4.94
CA HIS A 49 13.33 -13.98 5.54
C HIS A 49 12.32 -13.57 6.61
N ARG A 50 12.16 -12.26 6.88
CA ARG A 50 11.13 -11.75 7.80
C ARG A 50 9.72 -12.10 7.32
N PRO A 51 8.82 -12.56 8.21
CA PRO A 51 7.45 -12.93 7.83
C PRO A 51 6.64 -11.75 7.27
N GLU A 52 6.96 -10.52 7.71
CA GLU A 52 6.31 -9.30 7.24
C GLU A 52 6.93 -8.69 5.96
N THR A 53 7.92 -9.33 5.34
CA THR A 53 8.54 -8.86 4.09
C THR A 53 8.50 -9.94 3.02
N PHE A 54 7.84 -9.65 1.91
CA PHE A 54 7.60 -10.59 0.81
C PHE A 54 8.60 -10.34 -0.32
N TYR A 55 9.22 -11.38 -0.86
CA TYR A 55 10.02 -11.29 -2.09
C TYR A 55 9.26 -11.94 -3.24
N PHE A 56 8.97 -11.17 -4.29
CA PHE A 56 8.14 -11.61 -5.41
C PHE A 56 8.94 -11.90 -6.70
N GLY A 57 10.27 -11.91 -6.63
CA GLY A 57 11.13 -12.11 -7.78
C GLY A 57 11.51 -10.82 -8.51
N GLU A 58 11.83 -10.96 -9.80
CA GLU A 58 12.18 -9.85 -10.70
C GLU A 58 10.98 -9.53 -11.61
N THR A 59 10.61 -8.25 -11.68
CA THR A 59 9.43 -7.76 -12.43
C THR A 59 9.81 -6.61 -13.36
N ARG A 60 9.21 -6.58 -14.56
CA ARG A 60 9.54 -5.58 -15.58
C ARG A 60 9.12 -4.14 -15.22
N SER A 61 8.16 -3.95 -14.30
CA SER A 61 7.67 -2.63 -13.92
C SER A 61 7.13 -2.58 -12.48
N ALA A 62 6.81 -1.37 -12.02
CA ALA A 62 6.21 -1.13 -10.70
C ALA A 62 4.79 -1.67 -10.59
N GLU A 63 4.00 -1.62 -11.66
CA GLU A 63 2.60 -2.07 -11.73
C GLU A 63 2.52 -3.61 -11.69
N ALA A 64 3.51 -4.28 -12.28
CA ALA A 64 3.66 -5.73 -12.13
C ALA A 64 3.97 -6.10 -10.67
N CYS A 65 4.84 -5.35 -10.00
CA CYS A 65 5.16 -5.55 -8.59
C CYS A 65 3.96 -5.27 -7.67
N GLN A 66 3.26 -4.16 -7.92
CA GLN A 66 1.98 -3.80 -7.29
C GLN A 66 0.95 -4.91 -7.42
N SER A 67 0.82 -5.52 -8.60
CA SER A 67 -0.13 -6.61 -8.86
C SER A 67 0.17 -7.89 -8.07
N LEU A 68 1.44 -8.18 -7.80
CA LEU A 68 1.86 -9.32 -6.97
C LEU A 68 1.58 -9.07 -5.48
N CYS A 69 1.90 -7.86 -4.99
CA CYS A 69 1.52 -7.43 -3.64
C CYS A 69 -0.01 -7.31 -3.46
N GLY A 70 -0.75 -6.92 -4.51
CA GLY A 70 -2.21 -6.87 -4.52
C GLY A 70 -2.86 -8.23 -4.26
N LYS A 71 -2.30 -9.31 -4.81
CA LYS A 71 -2.74 -10.70 -4.60
C LYS A 71 -2.40 -11.25 -3.20
N THR A 72 -1.49 -10.60 -2.48
CA THR A 72 -1.07 -11.01 -1.15
C THR A 72 -1.86 -10.22 -0.12
N ALA A 73 -2.78 -10.87 0.61
CA ALA A 73 -3.71 -10.21 1.54
C ALA A 73 -2.97 -9.39 2.61
N GLU A 74 -1.88 -9.93 3.14
CA GLU A 74 -1.06 -9.29 4.18
C GLU A 74 -0.13 -8.19 3.65
N CYS A 75 0.08 -8.09 2.33
CA CYS A 75 0.98 -7.11 1.73
C CYS A 75 0.30 -5.74 1.66
N ALA A 76 0.78 -4.78 2.44
CA ALA A 76 0.23 -3.42 2.57
C ALA A 76 1.05 -2.35 1.83
N ALA A 77 2.32 -2.64 1.52
CA ALA A 77 3.17 -1.79 0.69
C ALA A 77 4.04 -2.64 -0.25
N TYR A 78 4.48 -2.06 -1.36
CA TYR A 78 5.52 -2.66 -2.22
C TYR A 78 6.65 -1.66 -2.51
N THR A 79 7.83 -2.19 -2.84
CA THR A 79 8.91 -1.48 -3.54
C THR A 79 9.27 -2.27 -4.79
N TRP A 80 9.14 -1.62 -5.94
CA TRP A 80 9.83 -2.03 -7.16
C TRP A 80 11.19 -1.32 -7.23
N MET A 81 12.23 -2.12 -7.29
CA MET A 81 13.58 -1.67 -7.50
C MET A 81 13.76 -1.46 -9.01
N GLY A 82 13.62 -0.22 -9.47
CA GLY A 82 13.70 0.11 -10.89
C GLY A 82 15.08 -0.15 -11.50
N GLU A 83 15.18 0.06 -12.81
CA GLU A 83 16.47 0.09 -13.49
C GLU A 83 17.37 1.14 -12.81
N SER A 84 18.53 0.71 -12.31
CA SER A 84 19.43 1.59 -11.55
C SER A 84 19.99 2.71 -12.44
N SER A 85 19.26 3.82 -12.52
CA SER A 85 19.69 5.09 -13.12
C SER A 85 20.73 5.83 -12.25
N ALA A 86 21.38 5.12 -11.32
CA ALA A 86 22.44 5.62 -10.46
C ALA A 86 23.74 5.80 -11.27
N ARG A 87 23.74 6.81 -12.15
CA ARG A 87 24.93 7.52 -12.63
C ARG A 87 25.55 8.32 -11.47
N GLY A 88 26.01 7.61 -10.46
CA GLY A 88 27.09 8.06 -9.59
C GLY A 88 28.41 7.49 -10.12
N TRP A 89 29.52 8.17 -9.87
CA TRP A 89 30.88 7.72 -10.21
C TRP A 89 31.16 6.30 -9.70
N LEU A 90 30.60 5.95 -8.55
CA LEU A 90 30.60 4.61 -7.97
C LEU A 90 29.29 3.92 -8.39
N GLY A 91 29.40 2.95 -9.30
CA GLY A 91 28.27 2.43 -10.08
C GLY A 91 27.12 1.86 -9.24
N GLY A 92 25.89 2.09 -9.71
CA GLY A 92 24.69 1.51 -9.13
C GLY A 92 24.71 -0.02 -9.10
N ASP A 93 24.30 -0.58 -7.97
CA ASP A 93 24.18 -2.03 -7.75
C ASP A 93 23.12 -2.67 -8.69
N SER A 94 23.55 -3.10 -9.87
CA SER A 94 22.70 -3.78 -10.88
C SER A 94 21.96 -5.01 -10.33
N LYS A 95 22.48 -5.65 -9.27
CA LYS A 95 21.84 -6.75 -8.53
C LYS A 95 20.46 -6.40 -7.95
N TRP A 96 20.15 -5.11 -7.77
CA TRP A 96 18.82 -4.67 -7.36
C TRP A 96 17.86 -4.42 -8.52
N ASN A 97 18.31 -4.36 -9.77
CA ASN A 97 17.43 -4.04 -10.90
C ASN A 97 16.27 -5.03 -10.99
N HIS A 98 15.08 -4.50 -11.27
CA HIS A 98 13.81 -5.22 -11.41
C HIS A 98 13.30 -5.96 -10.16
N GLN A 99 14.04 -5.99 -9.05
CA GLN A 99 13.63 -6.76 -7.87
C GLN A 99 12.35 -6.20 -7.25
N CYS A 100 11.39 -7.07 -6.94
CA CYS A 100 10.10 -6.71 -6.36
C CYS A 100 9.97 -7.21 -4.92
N TYR A 101 9.68 -6.30 -4.00
CA TYR A 101 9.43 -6.60 -2.59
C TYR A 101 8.08 -6.07 -2.13
N GLY A 102 7.43 -6.82 -1.26
CA GLY A 102 6.25 -6.42 -0.50
C GLY A 102 6.55 -6.28 0.98
N ARG A 103 5.67 -5.59 1.72
CA ARG A 103 5.73 -5.46 3.18
C ARG A 103 4.34 -5.47 3.80
N GLY A 104 4.20 -6.06 4.98
CA GLY A 104 3.00 -5.97 5.82
C GLY A 104 2.77 -4.61 6.48
N ALA A 105 1.57 -4.41 7.02
CA ALA A 105 1.08 -3.11 7.51
C ALA A 105 1.78 -2.57 8.78
N GLN A 106 2.63 -3.35 9.43
CA GLN A 106 3.12 -3.07 10.78
C GLN A 106 4.14 -1.90 10.88
N ALA A 107 4.68 -1.42 9.76
CA ALA A 107 5.33 -0.11 9.72
C ALA A 107 5.35 0.46 8.29
N MET A 108 4.60 1.53 8.07
CA MET A 108 4.35 2.14 6.75
C MET A 108 5.34 3.27 6.40
N THR A 109 6.57 3.22 6.95
CA THR A 109 7.58 4.26 6.73
C THR A 109 8.24 4.09 5.36
N MET A 110 7.75 4.83 4.35
CA MET A 110 8.47 5.02 3.10
C MET A 110 9.62 6.02 3.29
N MET A 111 10.82 5.66 2.85
CA MET A 111 11.98 6.57 2.85
C MET A 111 12.36 7.00 1.44
N PRO A 112 12.81 8.25 1.21
CA PRO A 112 13.31 8.68 -0.10
C PRO A 112 14.50 7.83 -0.57
N GLU A 113 14.43 7.30 -1.79
CA GLU A 113 15.49 6.57 -2.48
C GLU A 113 15.30 6.68 -4.00
N LYS A 114 16.21 7.36 -4.69
CA LYS A 114 16.12 7.57 -6.15
C LYS A 114 16.25 6.24 -6.91
N GLY A 115 15.53 6.11 -8.02
CA GLY A 115 15.50 4.89 -8.85
C GLY A 115 14.62 3.76 -8.29
N ARG A 116 13.81 4.04 -7.24
CA ARG A 116 12.84 3.12 -6.65
C ARG A 116 11.43 3.66 -6.85
N THR A 117 10.46 2.77 -7.03
CA THR A 117 9.03 3.14 -7.03
C THR A 117 8.33 2.27 -6.00
N SER A 118 7.72 2.90 -5.00
CA SER A 118 6.93 2.20 -3.98
C SER A 118 5.47 2.54 -4.08
N GLY A 119 4.59 1.69 -3.57
CA GLY A 119 3.17 2.01 -3.42
C GLY A 119 2.61 1.55 -2.08
N LEU A 120 1.66 2.31 -1.55
CA LEU A 120 1.00 2.07 -0.26
C LEU A 120 -0.47 1.72 -0.48
N LYS A 121 -0.99 0.66 0.15
CA LYS A 121 -2.44 0.45 0.24
C LYS A 121 -3.03 1.50 1.17
N VAL A 122 -3.90 2.36 0.64
CA VAL A 122 -4.66 3.38 1.37
C VAL A 122 -6.14 3.27 1.00
N PRO A 123 -7.10 3.70 1.84
CA PRO A 123 -8.49 3.84 1.43
C PRO A 123 -8.61 4.76 0.20
N CYS A 124 -9.40 4.36 -0.80
CA CYS A 124 -9.57 5.15 -2.03
C CYS A 124 -10.16 6.55 -1.77
N GLU A 125 -10.96 6.72 -0.72
CA GLU A 125 -11.47 8.02 -0.28
C GLU A 125 -10.32 8.95 0.15
N GLN A 126 -9.38 8.46 0.97
CA GLN A 126 -8.20 9.21 1.38
C GLN A 126 -7.33 9.63 0.19
N LEU A 127 -7.16 8.75 -0.80
CA LEU A 127 -6.41 9.07 -2.01
C LEU A 127 -7.12 10.16 -2.84
N ARG A 128 -8.44 10.06 -3.02
CA ARG A 128 -9.25 11.08 -3.72
C ARG A 128 -9.23 12.44 -3.03
N GLU A 129 -9.30 12.47 -1.69
CA GLU A 129 -9.17 13.71 -0.91
C GLU A 129 -7.78 14.33 -1.08
N MET A 130 -6.73 13.51 -1.04
CA MET A 130 -5.36 13.92 -1.29
C MET A 130 -5.20 14.53 -2.70
N GLU A 131 -5.63 13.82 -3.74
CA GLU A 131 -5.64 14.29 -5.13
C GLU A 131 -6.40 15.61 -5.28
N LYS A 132 -7.58 15.73 -4.66
CA LYS A 132 -8.39 16.96 -4.67
C LYS A 132 -7.68 18.13 -3.97
N SER A 133 -6.99 17.87 -2.86
CA SER A 133 -6.23 18.90 -2.14
C SER A 133 -5.02 19.42 -2.94
N PHE A 134 -4.35 18.56 -3.71
CA PHE A 134 -3.23 18.94 -4.57
C PHE A 134 -3.67 19.48 -5.95
N GLY A 135 -4.84 19.06 -6.43
CA GLY A 135 -5.44 19.51 -7.70
C GLY A 135 -5.77 21.01 -7.77
N ALA A 136 -5.72 21.72 -6.64
CA ALA A 136 -5.82 23.18 -6.58
C ALA A 136 -4.59 23.91 -7.16
N ASN A 137 -3.50 23.21 -7.50
CA ASN A 137 -2.35 23.80 -8.22
C ASN A 137 -1.76 22.78 -9.23
N PRO A 138 -2.11 22.84 -10.53
CA PRO A 138 -1.75 21.82 -11.54
C PRO A 138 -0.26 21.80 -11.95
N GLY A 139 0.64 22.39 -11.18
CA GLY A 139 2.06 22.57 -11.51
C GLY A 139 3.07 21.73 -10.71
N LYS A 140 2.64 20.83 -9.81
CA LYS A 140 3.56 20.10 -8.91
C LYS A 140 3.34 18.59 -8.73
N LEU A 141 2.24 18.01 -9.20
CA LEU A 141 2.07 16.56 -9.14
C LEU A 141 2.40 15.92 -10.49
N TYR A 142 3.33 14.97 -10.44
CA TYR A 142 3.69 14.03 -11.50
C TYR A 142 4.19 14.67 -12.81
N LYS A 143 5.52 14.88 -12.89
CA LYS A 143 6.22 14.83 -14.17
C LYS A 143 6.69 13.38 -14.37
N PRO A 144 6.02 12.56 -15.23
CA PRO A 144 6.62 11.31 -15.63
C PRO A 144 7.95 11.62 -16.32
N SER A 145 8.98 10.80 -16.08
CA SER A 145 10.16 10.83 -16.93
C SER A 145 9.76 10.27 -18.30
N GLU A 146 9.47 11.17 -19.24
CA GLU A 146 9.14 10.83 -20.62
C GLU A 146 10.27 10.02 -21.28
N GLY A 147 9.89 8.96 -22.00
CA GLY A 147 10.78 7.98 -22.61
C GLY A 147 10.39 6.56 -22.18
N ALA A 148 9.87 5.69 -23.06
CA ALA A 148 9.69 5.76 -24.51
C ALA A 148 8.58 4.75 -24.94
N PRO A 149 8.37 4.41 -26.23
CA PRO A 149 8.81 5.05 -27.48
C PRO A 149 7.64 5.27 -28.48
N SER A 150 7.96 5.71 -29.69
CA SER A 150 7.27 5.32 -30.94
C SER A 150 8.31 4.82 -31.93
#